data_AF-A0A3D5ZA38-F1
#
_entry.id   AF-A0A3D5ZA38-F1
#
_cell.length_a   1.000
_cell.length_b   1.000
_cell.length_c   1.000
_cell.angle_alpha   90.00
_cell.angle_beta   90.00
_cell.angle_gamma   90.00
#
_symmetry.space_group_name_H-M   'P 1'
#
loop_
_entity.id
_entity.type
_entity.pdbx_description
1 polymer ?
#
loop_
_entity_poly.entity_id
_entity_poly.type
_entity_poly.pdbx_seq_one_letter_code
_entity_poly.pdbx_strand_id
1 'polypeptide(L)'
;MKIDMRKIIVLILGLGLSVLAFGQNPDAPVNWHLKDQASDQLQGVSVEKSYTELLSGKEKREVVVAILDSGVDIYHEDLKGAIWVNENEISGNGIDDDKNGYIDDVNGWSFIGGAEGDVEFDNLEFTRIFIDLNKKFVGKTEKTIDKKNKKEFERYLVFKKQFDDRLSEAEAAYNEFMQVYMAYEQAQALMQELTRKGNPTIEEISNVETSNEMEEAFKGFVLEVKTTGAESQLEEGKAHFENTLKYMYNLDFDSRHIVGDNYADTSEKNYGNNNVKGPESTHGTHVAGIVSALRDNGIGAQGINDSNVKIMSVRVVPNGDERDKDVANAIRYAADNGADIINMSFGKSYSPQKSVVDEAVAYASSKGVLLIHAAGNSSKNIDNKDN
;
A
#
# COMPACT_ATOMS: atom_id res chain seq x y z
N MET A 1 33.96 19.75 18.02
CA MET A 1 33.34 18.43 18.23
C MET A 1 33.47 17.70 16.90
N LYS A 2 34.41 16.75 16.74
CA LYS A 2 34.58 16.03 15.47
C LYS A 2 33.40 15.10 15.32
N ILE A 3 32.49 15.44 14.40
CA ILE A 3 31.38 14.58 14.02
C ILE A 3 31.98 13.42 13.23
N ASP A 4 31.87 12.22 13.78
CA ASP A 4 32.38 10.99 13.16
C ASP A 4 31.41 10.58 12.05
N MET A 5 31.73 11.00 10.82
CA MET A 5 30.89 10.81 9.64
C MET A 5 30.64 9.33 9.33
N ARG A 6 31.50 8.41 9.79
CA ARG A 6 31.26 6.97 9.70
C ARG A 6 30.11 6.50 10.59
N LYS A 7 29.90 7.13 11.75
CA LYS A 7 28.74 6.85 12.60
C LYS A 7 27.45 7.42 12.04
N ILE A 8 27.53 8.54 11.34
CA ILE A 8 26.39 9.09 10.59
C ILE A 8 26.04 8.17 9.42
N ILE A 9 27.00 7.69 8.63
CA ILE A 9 26.75 6.72 7.55
C ILE A 9 26.15 5.41 8.11
N VAL A 10 26.63 4.91 9.25
CA VAL A 10 26.05 3.71 9.90
C VAL A 10 24.67 3.97 10.51
N LEU A 11 24.34 5.19 10.95
CA LEU A 11 23.00 5.57 11.41
C LEU A 11 22.01 5.82 10.25
N ILE A 12 22.46 6.49 9.17
CA ILE A 12 21.74 6.68 7.91
C ILE A 12 21.38 5.32 7.33
N LEU A 13 22.33 4.39 7.40
CA LEU A 13 22.11 3.01 7.05
C LEU A 13 21.13 2.37 8.04
N GLY A 14 21.32 2.42 9.36
CA GLY A 14 20.44 1.72 10.32
C GLY A 14 18.97 2.15 10.41
N LEU A 15 18.62 3.41 10.11
CA LEU A 15 17.25 3.92 10.16
C LEU A 15 16.53 3.92 8.79
N GLY A 16 17.29 3.95 7.69
CA GLY A 16 16.78 3.77 6.32
C GLY A 16 16.89 2.33 5.78
N LEU A 17 17.76 1.47 6.35
CA LEU A 17 17.97 0.07 5.91
C LEU A 17 16.98 -0.93 6.44
N SER A 18 16.08 -0.58 7.36
CA SER A 18 14.97 -1.50 7.62
C SER A 18 14.14 -1.76 6.35
N VAL A 19 14.31 -0.94 5.30
CA VAL A 19 13.78 -1.19 3.94
C VAL A 19 14.83 -1.77 2.96
N LEU A 20 16.14 -1.69 3.24
CA LEU A 20 17.21 -2.01 2.28
C LEU A 20 17.90 -3.38 2.47
N ALA A 21 17.23 -4.37 3.08
CA ALA A 21 17.84 -5.69 3.26
C ALA A 21 16.95 -6.86 2.82
N PHE A 22 16.27 -6.71 1.68
CA PHE A 22 15.91 -7.84 0.81
C PHE A 22 16.12 -7.47 -0.65
N GLY A 23 17.27 -6.87 -0.97
CA GLY A 23 17.73 -6.90 -2.36
C GLY A 23 17.86 -8.37 -2.76
N GLN A 24 17.05 -8.82 -3.72
CA GLN A 24 17.28 -10.10 -4.37
C GLN A 24 18.73 -10.09 -4.88
N ASN A 25 19.44 -11.19 -4.69
CA ASN A 25 20.76 -11.34 -5.29
C ASN A 25 20.65 -10.95 -6.78
N PRO A 26 21.42 -9.98 -7.29
CA PRO A 26 21.33 -9.57 -8.69
C PRO A 26 21.57 -10.72 -9.68
N ASP A 27 22.17 -11.82 -9.21
CA ASP A 27 22.36 -13.06 -9.98
C ASP A 27 21.18 -14.05 -9.87
N ALA A 28 20.12 -13.72 -9.12
CA ALA A 28 18.96 -14.60 -9.01
C ALA A 28 18.25 -14.70 -10.37
N PRO A 29 17.98 -15.92 -10.86
CA PRO A 29 17.30 -16.08 -12.13
C PRO A 29 15.89 -15.47 -12.06
N VAL A 30 15.41 -14.96 -13.20
CA VAL A 30 14.02 -14.53 -13.35
C VAL A 30 13.10 -15.65 -12.87
N ASN A 31 12.08 -15.28 -12.08
CA ASN A 31 11.14 -16.21 -11.45
C ASN A 31 11.77 -17.26 -10.51
N TRP A 32 12.90 -16.95 -9.85
CA TRP A 32 13.51 -17.84 -8.85
C TRP A 32 12.52 -18.28 -7.76
N HIS A 33 11.56 -17.42 -7.40
CA HIS A 33 10.57 -17.68 -6.36
C HIS A 33 9.61 -18.83 -6.74
N LEU A 34 9.51 -19.20 -8.01
CA LEU A 34 8.70 -20.33 -8.48
C LEU A 34 9.44 -21.68 -8.45
N LYS A 35 10.76 -21.65 -8.24
CA LYS A 35 11.65 -22.81 -8.29
C LYS A 35 11.51 -23.72 -7.07
N ASP A 36 12.06 -24.91 -7.16
CA ASP A 36 12.04 -25.93 -6.11
C ASP A 36 13.42 -26.10 -5.47
N GLN A 37 13.46 -26.15 -4.13
CA GLN A 37 14.72 -26.25 -3.40
C GLN A 37 15.54 -27.50 -3.78
N ALA A 38 14.89 -28.65 -3.94
CA ALA A 38 15.60 -29.91 -4.11
C ALA A 38 16.16 -30.06 -5.53
N SER A 39 15.43 -29.57 -6.54
CA SER A 39 15.79 -29.73 -7.95
C SER A 39 16.52 -28.54 -8.55
N ASP A 40 16.16 -27.31 -8.18
CA ASP A 40 16.75 -26.07 -8.72
C ASP A 40 17.80 -25.45 -7.77
N GLN A 41 17.92 -25.95 -6.54
CA GLN A 41 18.79 -25.38 -5.48
C GLN A 41 18.43 -23.92 -5.10
N LEU A 42 17.18 -23.53 -5.33
CA LEU A 42 16.64 -22.20 -5.02
C LEU A 42 15.45 -22.33 -4.06
N GLN A 43 15.37 -21.44 -3.07
CA GLN A 43 14.33 -21.44 -2.03
C GLN A 43 12.99 -20.85 -2.54
N GLY A 44 12.46 -21.39 -3.64
CA GLY A 44 11.14 -21.01 -4.14
C GLY A 44 10.00 -21.84 -3.55
N VAL A 45 8.79 -21.59 -4.02
CA VAL A 45 7.54 -22.24 -3.58
C VAL A 45 7.17 -23.47 -4.41
N SER A 46 8.09 -24.01 -5.22
CA SER A 46 7.90 -25.24 -6.02
C SER A 46 6.67 -25.22 -6.96
N VAL A 47 6.37 -24.05 -7.54
CA VAL A 47 5.21 -23.88 -8.44
C VAL A 47 5.40 -24.68 -9.73
N GLU A 48 6.57 -24.61 -10.37
CA GLU A 48 6.83 -25.37 -11.61
C GLU A 48 6.63 -26.88 -11.41
N LYS A 49 7.19 -27.39 -10.31
CA LYS A 49 7.07 -28.79 -9.93
C LYS A 49 5.61 -29.19 -9.69
N SER A 50 4.83 -28.33 -9.06
CA SER A 50 3.40 -28.58 -8.80
C SER A 50 2.61 -28.71 -10.11
N TYR A 51 2.90 -27.87 -11.10
CA TYR A 51 2.29 -27.97 -12.43
C TYR A 51 2.65 -29.30 -13.12
N THR A 52 3.91 -29.71 -13.05
CA THR A 52 4.37 -30.94 -13.74
C THR A 52 3.95 -32.23 -13.04
N GLU A 53 3.90 -32.26 -11.71
CA GLU A 53 3.70 -33.49 -10.94
C GLU A 53 2.26 -33.65 -10.41
N LEU A 54 1.66 -32.57 -9.90
CA LEU A 54 0.36 -32.64 -9.21
C LEU A 54 -0.81 -32.23 -10.09
N LEU A 55 -0.61 -31.25 -10.98
CA LEU A 55 -1.67 -30.68 -11.81
C LEU A 55 -1.70 -31.24 -13.23
N SER A 56 -0.71 -32.05 -13.62
CA SER A 56 -0.64 -32.65 -14.95
C SER A 56 -1.89 -33.47 -15.27
N GLY A 57 -2.54 -33.15 -16.40
CA GLY A 57 -3.75 -33.81 -16.87
C GLY A 57 -5.03 -33.49 -16.09
N LYS A 58 -4.99 -32.58 -15.10
CA LYS A 58 -6.22 -32.10 -14.44
C LYS A 58 -6.94 -31.08 -15.33
N GLU A 59 -8.27 -31.12 -15.27
CA GLU A 59 -9.10 -30.11 -15.91
C GLU A 59 -8.94 -28.76 -15.22
N LYS A 60 -8.85 -27.70 -16.02
CA LYS A 60 -8.76 -26.34 -15.53
C LYS A 60 -10.17 -25.78 -15.39
N ARG A 61 -10.41 -25.06 -14.30
CA ARG A 61 -11.62 -24.27 -14.09
C ARG A 61 -11.23 -22.80 -14.03
N GLU A 62 -12.10 -21.92 -14.49
CA GLU A 62 -11.93 -20.51 -14.22
C GLU A 62 -12.11 -20.24 -12.73
N VAL A 63 -11.29 -19.35 -12.17
CA VAL A 63 -11.36 -18.90 -10.77
C VAL A 63 -11.29 -17.38 -10.76
N VAL A 64 -12.25 -16.74 -10.11
CA VAL A 64 -12.25 -15.28 -9.94
C VAL A 64 -11.63 -14.94 -8.58
N VAL A 65 -10.55 -14.16 -8.61
CA VAL A 65 -9.88 -13.64 -7.43
C VAL A 65 -10.11 -12.14 -7.37
N ALA A 66 -10.86 -11.68 -6.37
CA ALA A 66 -11.00 -10.27 -6.07
C ALA A 66 -9.79 -9.78 -5.28
N ILE A 67 -9.11 -8.77 -5.81
CA ILE A 67 -8.01 -8.07 -5.15
C ILE A 67 -8.58 -6.81 -4.53
N LEU A 68 -8.78 -6.85 -3.20
CA LEU A 68 -9.18 -5.68 -2.42
C LEU A 68 -7.92 -4.94 -2.00
N ASP A 69 -7.61 -3.81 -2.65
CA ASP A 69 -6.33 -3.12 -2.50
C ASP A 69 -6.42 -1.62 -2.89
N SER A 70 -5.28 -1.01 -3.18
CA SER A 70 -5.07 0.35 -3.71
C SER A 70 -5.63 0.56 -5.12
N GLY A 71 -5.89 -0.53 -5.83
CA GLY A 71 -6.30 -0.56 -7.23
C GLY A 71 -5.37 -1.47 -8.03
N VAL A 72 -5.80 -1.85 -9.23
CA VAL A 72 -4.99 -2.65 -10.16
C VAL A 72 -4.88 -1.90 -11.47
N ASP A 73 -3.68 -1.83 -12.04
CA ASP A 73 -3.50 -1.35 -13.41
C ASP A 73 -4.01 -2.41 -14.38
N ILE A 74 -5.32 -2.36 -14.65
CA ILE A 74 -6.01 -3.26 -15.57
C ILE A 74 -5.52 -3.15 -17.02
N TYR A 75 -4.70 -2.14 -17.33
CA TYR A 75 -4.06 -1.96 -18.63
C TYR A 75 -2.65 -2.53 -18.72
N HIS A 76 -2.12 -3.08 -17.62
CA HIS A 76 -0.78 -3.63 -17.57
C HIS A 76 -0.63 -4.79 -18.58
N GLU A 77 0.41 -4.73 -19.41
CA GLU A 77 0.62 -5.68 -20.51
C GLU A 77 0.70 -7.14 -20.04
N ASP A 78 1.28 -7.35 -18.86
CA ASP A 78 1.44 -8.67 -18.23
C ASP A 78 0.15 -9.22 -17.58
N LEU A 79 -0.92 -8.40 -17.47
CA LEU A 79 -2.20 -8.75 -16.85
C LEU A 79 -3.39 -8.73 -17.82
N LYS A 80 -3.22 -8.22 -19.05
CA LYS A 80 -4.33 -7.93 -19.98
C LYS A 80 -5.28 -9.11 -20.27
N GLY A 81 -4.80 -10.36 -20.20
CA GLY A 81 -5.63 -11.57 -20.38
C GLY A 81 -6.22 -12.14 -19.10
N ALA A 82 -5.79 -11.63 -17.95
CA ALA A 82 -6.14 -12.10 -16.61
C ALA A 82 -7.14 -11.17 -15.89
N ILE A 83 -7.53 -10.03 -16.45
CA ILE A 83 -8.53 -9.15 -15.80
C ILE A 83 -9.94 -9.74 -15.97
N TRP A 84 -10.70 -9.76 -14.87
CA TRP A 84 -12.12 -10.15 -14.85
C TRP A 84 -12.97 -9.13 -15.59
N VAL A 85 -14.02 -9.60 -16.27
CA VAL A 85 -14.97 -8.76 -17.01
C VAL A 85 -16.37 -9.10 -16.52
N ASN A 86 -17.11 -8.10 -16.05
CA ASN A 86 -18.56 -8.22 -15.85
C ASN A 86 -19.25 -8.28 -17.21
N GLU A 87 -19.61 -9.49 -17.67
CA GLU A 87 -20.26 -9.68 -18.98
C GLU A 87 -21.68 -9.12 -19.03
N ASN A 88 -22.26 -8.74 -17.89
CA ASN A 88 -23.59 -8.14 -17.83
C ASN A 88 -23.59 -6.62 -18.00
N GLU A 89 -22.42 -5.98 -18.05
CA GLU A 89 -22.25 -4.53 -18.22
C GLU A 89 -21.84 -4.13 -19.64
N ILE A 90 -22.36 -3.00 -20.13
CA ILE A 90 -21.94 -2.38 -21.38
C ILE A 90 -21.02 -1.21 -21.08
N SER A 91 -19.72 -1.44 -21.25
CA SER A 91 -18.67 -0.45 -20.94
C SER A 91 -18.95 0.96 -21.48
N GLY A 92 -19.05 1.91 -20.55
CA GLY A 92 -19.03 3.34 -20.80
C GLY A 92 -20.38 3.91 -21.27
N ASN A 93 -21.48 3.22 -21.00
CA ASN A 93 -22.82 3.72 -21.34
C ASN A 93 -23.43 4.59 -20.23
N GLY A 94 -22.82 4.63 -19.03
CA GLY A 94 -23.30 5.39 -17.88
C GLY A 94 -24.53 4.77 -17.21
N ILE A 95 -24.78 3.48 -17.41
CA ILE A 95 -25.94 2.74 -16.92
C ILE A 95 -25.43 1.56 -16.07
N ASP A 96 -26.18 1.23 -15.03
CA ASP A 96 -26.06 -0.03 -14.30
C ASP A 96 -26.95 -1.06 -15.02
N ASP A 97 -26.34 -1.79 -15.96
CA ASP A 97 -27.06 -2.68 -16.89
C ASP A 97 -27.55 -3.96 -16.20
N ASP A 98 -26.73 -4.47 -15.27
CA ASP A 98 -27.03 -5.68 -14.51
C ASP A 98 -27.89 -5.42 -13.25
N LYS A 99 -28.04 -4.15 -12.87
CA LYS A 99 -28.83 -3.66 -11.74
C LYS A 99 -28.27 -4.10 -10.39
N ASN A 100 -26.95 -4.29 -10.31
CA ASN A 100 -26.25 -4.63 -9.08
C ASN A 100 -25.99 -3.42 -8.17
N GLY A 101 -26.23 -2.20 -8.66
CA GLY A 101 -26.06 -0.93 -7.95
C GLY A 101 -24.78 -0.17 -8.30
N TYR A 102 -23.98 -0.65 -9.27
CA TYR A 102 -22.66 -0.13 -9.61
C TYR A 102 -22.56 0.13 -11.11
N ILE A 103 -22.68 1.39 -11.51
CA ILE A 103 -22.69 1.82 -12.92
C ILE A 103 -21.36 1.50 -13.61
N ASP A 104 -21.39 0.77 -14.73
CA ASP A 104 -20.23 0.46 -15.56
C ASP A 104 -19.09 -0.26 -14.80
N ASP A 105 -19.40 -1.17 -13.86
CA ASP A 105 -18.43 -1.90 -13.03
C ASP A 105 -17.71 -3.07 -13.76
N VAL A 106 -17.28 -2.80 -15.01
CA VAL A 106 -16.79 -3.77 -15.99
C VAL A 106 -15.61 -4.61 -15.48
N ASN A 107 -14.70 -4.06 -14.68
CA ASN A 107 -13.51 -4.77 -14.18
C ASN A 107 -13.44 -4.80 -12.64
N GLY A 108 -14.53 -4.44 -11.99
CA GLY A 108 -14.64 -4.27 -10.54
C GLY A 108 -15.08 -2.86 -10.16
N TRP A 109 -14.82 -2.47 -8.90
CA TRP A 109 -15.35 -1.23 -8.34
C TRP A 109 -14.38 -0.51 -7.39
N SER A 110 -14.47 0.82 -7.31
CA SER A 110 -13.74 1.65 -6.35
C SER A 110 -14.67 2.24 -5.30
N PHE A 111 -14.56 1.76 -4.06
CA PHE A 111 -15.31 2.27 -2.90
C PHE A 111 -14.73 3.55 -2.31
N ILE A 112 -13.52 3.91 -2.73
CA ILE A 112 -12.83 5.15 -2.36
C ILE A 112 -12.67 6.09 -3.57
N GLY A 113 -13.59 5.97 -4.52
CA GLY A 113 -13.82 6.92 -5.60
C GLY A 113 -15.13 7.67 -5.40
N GLY A 114 -15.37 8.68 -6.21
CA GLY A 114 -16.66 9.36 -6.30
C GLY A 114 -16.73 10.26 -7.53
N ALA A 115 -17.76 11.11 -7.59
CA ALA A 115 -18.02 11.95 -8.76
C ALA A 115 -16.94 13.03 -8.98
N GLU A 116 -16.25 13.43 -7.91
CA GLU A 116 -15.22 14.49 -7.95
C GLU A 116 -13.79 13.93 -8.17
N GLY A 117 -13.62 12.61 -8.20
CA GLY A 117 -12.34 11.95 -8.39
C GLY A 117 -12.14 10.76 -7.46
N ASP A 118 -10.88 10.48 -7.14
CA ASP A 118 -10.48 9.31 -6.36
C ASP A 118 -9.67 9.72 -5.13
N VAL A 119 -9.96 9.10 -3.99
CA VAL A 119 -9.21 9.33 -2.76
C VAL A 119 -7.82 8.73 -2.91
N GLU A 120 -6.79 9.56 -3.00
CA GLU A 120 -5.38 9.12 -2.98
C GLU A 120 -4.84 8.99 -1.56
N PHE A 121 -5.16 9.96 -0.69
CA PHE A 121 -4.67 10.04 0.69
C PHE A 121 -5.84 10.05 1.68
N ASP A 122 -5.65 9.43 2.84
CA ASP A 122 -6.58 9.51 3.98
C ASP A 122 -5.76 9.62 5.29
N ASN A 123 -6.45 9.92 6.38
CA ASN A 123 -5.88 9.80 7.71
C ASN A 123 -5.61 8.32 8.08
N LEU A 124 -4.87 8.10 9.16
CA LEU A 124 -4.97 6.83 9.90
C LEU A 124 -6.33 6.73 10.61
N GLU A 125 -6.84 5.53 10.83
CA GLU A 125 -8.07 5.30 11.61
C GLU A 125 -7.91 5.84 13.03
N PHE A 126 -6.73 5.64 13.61
CA PHE A 126 -6.36 6.23 14.89
C PHE A 126 -6.54 7.76 14.89
N THR A 127 -6.08 8.45 13.84
CA THR A 127 -6.22 9.90 13.69
C THR A 127 -7.68 10.30 13.56
N ARG A 128 -8.49 9.59 12.77
CA ARG A 128 -9.94 9.85 12.64
C ARG A 128 -10.68 9.73 13.97
N ILE A 129 -10.42 8.66 14.72
CA ILE A 129 -10.98 8.48 16.07
C ILE A 129 -10.57 9.64 16.98
N PHE A 130 -9.30 10.08 16.91
CA PHE A 130 -8.84 11.20 17.71
C PHE A 130 -9.48 12.52 17.30
N ILE A 131 -9.68 12.79 16.00
CA ILE A 131 -10.38 13.97 15.49
C ILE A 131 -11.78 14.06 16.13
N ASP A 132 -12.54 12.97 16.13
CA ASP A 132 -13.91 12.94 16.69
C ASP A 132 -13.92 13.18 18.21
N LEU A 133 -13.00 12.54 18.94
CA LEU A 133 -12.84 12.75 20.37
C LEU A 133 -12.40 14.19 20.68
N ASN A 134 -11.46 14.74 19.90
CA ASN A 134 -10.92 16.08 20.09
C ASN A 134 -11.99 17.15 19.85
N LYS A 135 -12.81 17.02 18.79
CA LYS A 135 -13.97 17.89 18.53
C LYS A 135 -14.90 17.99 19.75
N LYS A 136 -15.06 16.89 20.51
CA LYS A 136 -15.95 16.82 21.67
C LYS A 136 -15.31 17.31 22.98
N PHE A 137 -14.00 17.14 23.15
CA PHE A 137 -13.35 17.28 24.47
C PHE A 137 -12.19 18.26 24.54
N VAL A 138 -11.80 18.89 23.43
CA VAL A 138 -10.75 19.93 23.43
C VAL A 138 -11.05 21.00 24.49
N GLY A 139 -10.04 21.33 25.30
CA GLY A 139 -10.13 22.30 26.40
C GLY A 139 -10.95 21.86 27.62
N LYS A 140 -11.55 20.67 27.64
CA LYS A 140 -12.29 20.16 28.81
C LYS A 140 -11.36 19.51 29.84
N THR A 141 -11.78 19.52 31.09
CA THR A 141 -11.14 18.87 32.24
C THR A 141 -12.09 17.92 32.94
N GLU A 142 -11.59 17.05 33.82
CA GLU A 142 -12.42 16.16 34.64
C GLU A 142 -13.51 16.89 35.45
N LYS A 143 -13.29 18.18 35.78
CA LYS A 143 -14.24 19.01 36.52
C LYS A 143 -15.37 19.56 35.65
N THR A 144 -15.14 19.69 34.34
CA THR A 144 -16.09 20.32 33.41
C THR A 144 -16.88 19.31 32.59
N ILE A 145 -16.60 18.01 32.72
CA ILE A 145 -17.31 16.96 32.00
C ILE A 145 -18.50 16.41 32.80
N ASP A 146 -19.59 16.10 32.08
CA ASP A 146 -20.71 15.38 32.66
C ASP A 146 -20.32 13.95 33.06
N LYS A 147 -20.92 13.42 34.14
CA LYS A 147 -20.69 12.04 34.61
C LYS A 147 -20.88 10.99 33.51
N LYS A 148 -21.84 11.21 32.59
CA LYS A 148 -22.13 10.30 31.46
C LYS A 148 -21.00 10.21 30.43
N ASN A 149 -20.15 11.24 30.33
CA ASN A 149 -19.07 11.31 29.35
C ASN A 149 -17.70 10.94 29.95
N LYS A 150 -17.63 10.51 31.22
CA LYS A 150 -16.35 10.24 31.91
C LYS A 150 -15.49 9.20 31.20
N LYS A 151 -16.07 8.04 30.86
CA LYS A 151 -15.34 6.96 30.16
C LYS A 151 -14.81 7.40 28.80
N GLU A 152 -15.59 8.19 28.08
CA GLU A 152 -15.21 8.68 26.76
C GLU A 152 -14.14 9.78 26.85
N PHE A 153 -14.19 10.61 27.89
CA PHE A 153 -13.13 11.58 28.18
C PHE A 153 -11.83 10.89 28.61
N GLU A 154 -11.89 9.83 29.42
CA GLU A 154 -10.71 9.00 29.75
C GLU A 154 -10.09 8.41 28.47
N ARG A 155 -10.93 7.89 27.55
CA ARG A 155 -10.48 7.45 26.22
C ARG A 155 -9.84 8.59 25.42
N TYR A 156 -10.43 9.78 25.40
CA TYR A 156 -9.84 10.97 24.76
C TYR A 156 -8.46 11.30 25.33
N LEU A 157 -8.25 11.25 26.65
CA LEU A 157 -6.94 11.53 27.24
C LEU A 157 -5.88 10.51 26.80
N VAL A 158 -6.25 9.23 26.70
CA VAL A 158 -5.37 8.17 26.18
C VAL A 158 -5.01 8.42 24.72
N PHE A 159 -6.01 8.67 23.87
CA PHE A 159 -5.80 8.95 22.45
C PHE A 159 -5.00 10.24 22.23
N LYS A 160 -5.24 11.28 23.04
CA LYS A 160 -4.48 12.52 22.98
C LYS A 160 -3.00 12.26 23.23
N LYS A 161 -2.66 11.54 24.30
CA LYS A 161 -1.26 11.21 24.59
C LYS A 161 -0.64 10.39 23.46
N GLN A 162 -1.34 9.37 22.98
CA GLN A 162 -0.86 8.54 21.88
C GLN A 162 -0.67 9.33 20.58
N PHE A 163 -1.54 10.30 20.30
CA PHE A 163 -1.44 11.15 19.13
C PHE A 163 -0.26 12.11 19.24
N ASP A 164 -0.12 12.79 20.38
CA ASP A 164 1.02 13.68 20.65
C ASP A 164 2.36 12.92 20.52
N ASP A 165 2.45 11.69 21.08
CA ASP A 165 3.63 10.83 21.00
C ASP A 165 3.94 10.43 19.55
N ARG A 166 2.94 9.90 18.82
CA ARG A 166 3.10 9.44 17.42
C ARG A 166 3.42 10.58 16.46
N LEU A 167 2.79 11.74 16.63
CA LEU A 167 3.09 12.92 15.81
C LEU A 167 4.52 13.38 16.05
N SER A 168 4.96 13.43 17.31
CA SER A 168 6.35 13.80 17.65
C SER A 168 7.36 12.82 17.04
N GLU A 169 7.06 11.52 17.06
CA GLU A 169 7.88 10.48 16.41
C GLU A 169 7.93 10.67 14.88
N ALA A 170 6.78 10.94 14.24
CA ALA A 170 6.71 11.19 12.80
C ALA A 170 7.45 12.48 12.40
N GLU A 171 7.34 13.56 13.18
CA GLU A 171 8.08 14.80 12.98
C GLU A 171 9.60 14.59 13.13
N ALA A 172 10.02 13.80 14.13
CA ALA A 172 11.43 13.45 14.30
C ALA A 172 11.95 12.66 13.09
N ALA A 173 11.22 11.63 12.66
CA ALA A 173 11.59 10.82 11.50
C ALA A 173 11.67 11.64 10.20
N TYR A 174 10.69 12.53 9.96
CA TYR A 174 10.73 13.47 8.85
C TYR A 174 11.96 14.36 8.89
N ASN A 175 12.27 14.97 10.04
CA ASN A 175 13.42 15.86 10.19
C ASN A 175 14.75 15.12 9.99
N GLU A 176 14.87 13.89 10.51
CA GLU A 176 16.05 13.05 10.31
C GLU A 176 16.23 12.66 8.84
N PHE A 177 15.16 12.23 8.18
CA PHE A 177 15.20 11.89 6.76
C PHE A 177 15.55 13.11 5.89
N MET A 178 14.93 14.26 6.15
CA MET A 178 15.17 15.47 5.38
C MET A 178 16.60 16.00 5.52
N GLN A 179 17.28 15.76 6.64
CA GLN A 179 18.71 16.06 6.76
C GLN A 179 19.55 15.23 5.79
N VAL A 180 19.24 13.95 5.64
CA VAL A 180 19.91 13.05 4.68
C VAL A 180 19.60 13.46 3.24
N TYR A 181 18.32 13.72 2.94
CA TYR A 181 17.88 14.16 1.63
C TYR A 181 18.55 15.48 1.21
N MET A 182 18.58 16.48 2.11
CA MET A 182 19.25 17.75 1.84
C MET A 182 20.76 17.61 1.66
N ALA A 183 21.41 16.69 2.40
CA ALA A 183 22.82 16.40 2.21
C ALA A 183 23.07 15.73 0.83
N TYR A 184 22.17 14.85 0.40
CA TYR A 184 22.24 14.23 -0.93
C TYR A 184 22.08 15.27 -2.03
N GLU A 185 21.07 16.16 -1.94
CA GLU A 185 20.85 17.26 -2.88
C GLU A 185 22.07 18.18 -3.00
N GLN A 186 22.69 18.54 -1.87
CA GLN A 186 23.91 19.35 -1.86
C GLN A 186 25.09 18.62 -2.50
N ALA A 187 25.26 17.33 -2.19
CA ALA A 187 26.30 16.51 -2.79
C ALA A 187 26.10 16.35 -4.30
N GLN A 188 24.86 16.13 -4.74
CA GLN A 188 24.50 16.01 -6.14
C GLN A 188 24.75 17.32 -6.90
N ALA A 189 24.33 18.47 -6.34
CA ALA A 189 24.58 19.79 -6.91
C ALA A 189 26.08 20.10 -7.04
N LEU A 190 26.89 19.74 -6.03
CA LEU A 190 28.35 19.87 -6.11
C LEU A 190 28.93 19.01 -7.24
N MET A 191 28.49 17.75 -7.38
CA MET A 191 28.98 16.88 -8.46
C MET A 191 28.58 17.43 -9.83
N GLN A 192 27.39 18.01 -9.97
CA GLN A 192 26.96 18.68 -11.19
C GLN A 192 27.84 19.90 -11.52
N GLU A 193 28.20 20.69 -10.51
CA GLU A 193 29.09 21.85 -10.67
C GLU A 193 30.50 21.44 -11.08
N LEU A 194 31.12 20.50 -10.37
CA LEU A 194 32.48 20.03 -10.61
C LEU A 194 32.62 19.34 -11.98
N THR A 195 31.59 18.60 -12.40
CA THR A 195 31.56 17.95 -13.73
C THR A 195 31.08 18.88 -14.85
N ARG A 196 30.43 19.99 -14.50
CA ARG A 196 29.72 20.91 -15.41
C ARG A 196 28.63 20.18 -16.23
N LYS A 197 27.92 19.25 -15.60
CA LYS A 197 26.85 18.44 -16.20
C LYS A 197 25.62 18.41 -15.31
N GLY A 198 24.43 18.44 -15.91
CA GLY A 198 23.17 18.35 -15.15
C GLY A 198 22.91 16.97 -14.54
N ASN A 199 23.36 15.89 -15.19
CA ASN A 199 23.25 14.53 -14.66
C ASN A 199 24.52 13.74 -15.02
N PRO A 200 25.62 13.89 -14.24
CA PRO A 200 26.87 13.20 -14.51
C PRO A 200 26.76 11.69 -14.27
N THR A 201 27.47 10.90 -15.07
CA THR A 201 27.52 9.43 -14.94
C THR A 201 28.36 9.00 -13.74
N ILE A 202 28.21 7.73 -13.31
CA ILE A 202 29.05 7.14 -12.24
C ILE A 202 30.54 7.29 -12.55
N GLU A 203 30.95 7.04 -13.80
CA GLU A 203 32.35 7.18 -14.24
C GLU A 203 32.82 8.64 -14.17
N GLU A 204 31.97 9.58 -14.59
CA GLU A 204 32.29 11.01 -14.56
C GLU A 204 32.47 11.51 -13.14
N ILE A 205 31.58 11.14 -12.23
CA ILE A 205 31.66 11.48 -10.81
C ILE A 205 32.91 10.84 -10.19
N SER A 206 33.21 9.58 -10.51
CA SER A 206 34.38 8.86 -10.00
C SER A 206 35.70 9.56 -10.36
N ASN A 207 35.75 10.23 -11.50
CA ASN A 207 36.94 10.94 -11.99
C ASN A 207 37.02 12.42 -11.53
N VAL A 208 36.04 12.93 -10.77
CA VAL A 208 36.09 14.29 -10.22
C VAL A 208 37.25 14.40 -9.22
N GLU A 209 38.09 15.42 -9.41
CA GLU A 209 39.08 15.85 -8.41
C GLU A 209 38.38 16.68 -7.32
N THR A 210 38.57 16.29 -6.06
CA THR A 210 37.99 16.95 -4.89
C THR A 210 39.05 17.75 -4.15
N SER A 211 38.66 18.89 -3.59
CA SER A 211 39.58 19.85 -2.97
C SER A 211 39.76 19.65 -1.47
N ASN A 212 38.86 18.91 -0.82
CA ASN A 212 38.86 18.69 0.63
C ASN A 212 38.09 17.41 1.02
N GLU A 213 38.18 17.02 2.30
CA GLU A 213 37.54 15.81 2.84
C GLU A 213 36.00 15.82 2.72
N MET A 214 35.35 16.99 2.73
CA MET A 214 33.90 17.10 2.59
C MET A 214 33.47 16.80 1.15
N GLU A 215 34.17 17.35 0.17
CA GLU A 215 33.90 17.08 -1.25
C GLU A 215 34.10 15.60 -1.59
N GLU A 216 35.14 14.96 -1.02
CA GLU A 216 35.37 13.53 -1.18
C GLU A 216 34.25 12.68 -0.56
N ALA A 217 33.74 13.09 0.61
CA ALA A 217 32.60 12.43 1.24
C ALA A 217 31.31 12.58 0.40
N PHE A 218 31.06 13.76 -0.16
CA PHE A 218 29.91 14.03 -1.03
C PHE A 218 29.98 13.22 -2.32
N LYS A 219 31.16 13.16 -2.95
CA LYS A 219 31.42 12.28 -4.09
C LYS A 219 31.09 10.83 -3.76
N GLY A 220 31.60 10.32 -2.63
CA GLY A 220 31.31 8.95 -2.18
C GLY A 220 29.82 8.69 -1.96
N PHE A 221 29.10 9.65 -1.37
CA PHE A 221 27.66 9.52 -1.13
C PHE A 221 26.85 9.46 -2.44
N VAL A 222 27.13 10.35 -3.40
CA VAL A 222 26.44 10.34 -4.71
C VAL A 222 26.74 9.05 -5.49
N LEU A 223 28.00 8.59 -5.45
CA LEU A 223 28.39 7.33 -6.10
C LEU A 223 27.65 6.13 -5.50
N GLU A 224 27.53 6.05 -4.18
CA GLU A 224 26.80 4.97 -3.52
C GLU A 224 25.32 4.95 -3.95
N VAL A 225 24.64 6.10 -3.89
CA VAL A 225 23.23 6.22 -4.28
C VAL A 225 23.03 5.84 -5.75
N LYS A 226 23.88 6.33 -6.66
CA LYS A 226 23.78 5.99 -8.09
C LYS A 226 24.11 4.53 -8.38
N THR A 227 25.10 3.96 -7.68
CA THR A 227 25.54 2.57 -7.90
C THR A 227 24.51 1.58 -7.39
N THR A 228 23.86 1.89 -6.27
CA THR A 228 22.77 1.08 -5.70
C THR A 228 21.43 1.31 -6.40
N GLY A 229 21.31 2.35 -7.24
CA GLY A 229 20.05 2.75 -7.84
C GLY A 229 19.06 3.33 -6.82
N ALA A 230 19.55 3.83 -5.67
CA ALA A 230 18.74 4.31 -4.55
C ALA A 230 18.07 5.69 -4.79
N GLU A 231 18.21 6.27 -5.99
CA GLU A 231 17.70 7.62 -6.31
C GLU A 231 16.17 7.68 -6.20
N SER A 232 15.44 6.69 -6.72
CA SER A 232 13.98 6.67 -6.63
C SER A 232 13.49 6.49 -5.19
N GLN A 233 14.18 5.67 -4.40
CA GLN A 233 13.85 5.41 -3.00
C GLN A 233 14.03 6.66 -2.13
N LEU A 234 14.99 7.54 -2.46
CA LEU A 234 15.13 8.82 -1.76
C LEU A 234 13.95 9.77 -2.06
N GLU A 235 13.51 9.84 -3.32
CA GLU A 235 12.35 10.65 -3.70
C GLU A 235 11.03 10.08 -3.14
N GLU A 236 10.83 8.78 -3.23
CA GLU A 236 9.70 8.07 -2.62
C GLU A 236 9.69 8.24 -1.11
N GLY A 237 10.86 8.12 -0.46
CA GLY A 237 11.01 8.35 0.98
C GLY A 237 10.63 9.77 1.39
N LYS A 238 11.06 10.78 0.63
CA LYS A 238 10.67 12.17 0.89
C LYS A 238 9.16 12.34 0.80
N ALA A 239 8.56 11.88 -0.30
CA ALA A 239 7.11 11.96 -0.48
C ALA A 239 6.37 11.23 0.67
N HIS A 240 6.85 10.06 1.08
CA HIS A 240 6.27 9.30 2.19
C HIS A 240 6.27 10.09 3.50
N PHE A 241 7.41 10.63 3.93
CA PHE A 241 7.49 11.37 5.21
C PHE A 241 6.73 12.70 5.14
N GLU A 242 6.78 13.43 4.03
CA GLU A 242 5.99 14.64 3.81
C GLU A 242 4.48 14.35 3.90
N ASN A 243 4.01 13.33 3.18
CA ASN A 243 2.59 12.97 3.11
C ASN A 243 2.07 12.39 4.44
N THR A 244 2.92 11.74 5.23
CA THR A 244 2.57 11.26 6.58
C THR A 244 2.14 12.42 7.48
N LEU A 245 2.88 13.52 7.50
CA LEU A 245 2.51 14.70 8.29
C LEU A 245 1.37 15.48 7.64
N LYS A 246 1.39 15.61 6.31
CA LYS A 246 0.41 16.40 5.56
C LYS A 246 -0.99 15.81 5.59
N TYR A 247 -1.13 14.48 5.63
CA TYR A 247 -2.41 13.79 5.53
C TYR A 247 -2.66 12.84 6.71
N MET A 248 -1.76 11.90 6.99
CA MET A 248 -2.04 10.80 7.93
C MET A 248 -2.27 11.27 9.38
N TYR A 249 -1.53 12.28 9.83
CA TYR A 249 -1.66 12.92 11.15
C TYR A 249 -2.34 14.30 11.11
N ASN A 250 -2.78 14.77 9.95
CA ASN A 250 -3.38 16.10 9.84
C ASN A 250 -4.84 16.10 10.33
N LEU A 251 -5.12 16.84 11.40
CA LEU A 251 -6.44 16.93 12.03
C LEU A 251 -7.47 17.72 11.20
N ASP A 252 -7.01 18.54 10.25
CA ASP A 252 -7.84 19.38 9.39
C ASP A 252 -8.05 18.77 8.00
N PHE A 253 -7.35 17.68 7.68
CA PHE A 253 -7.50 16.97 6.42
C PHE A 253 -8.72 16.05 6.45
N ASP A 254 -9.54 16.08 5.39
CA ASP A 254 -10.67 15.18 5.19
C ASP A 254 -10.85 14.90 3.70
N SER A 255 -10.54 13.68 3.26
CA SER A 255 -10.73 13.24 1.89
C SER A 255 -12.14 12.74 1.61
N ARG A 256 -13.01 12.59 2.62
CA ARG A 256 -14.27 11.87 2.46
C ARG A 256 -15.29 12.58 1.57
N HIS A 257 -15.15 13.90 1.41
CA HIS A 257 -15.96 14.68 0.47
C HIS A 257 -15.84 14.18 -0.97
N ILE A 258 -14.71 13.57 -1.37
CA ILE A 258 -14.51 13.01 -2.72
C ILE A 258 -15.47 11.85 -2.98
N VAL A 259 -15.68 10.97 -1.99
CA VAL A 259 -16.58 9.81 -2.10
C VAL A 259 -18.05 10.24 -2.09
N GLY A 260 -18.38 11.27 -1.31
CA GLY A 260 -19.70 11.90 -1.29
C GLY A 260 -20.78 11.11 -0.54
N ASP A 261 -20.40 10.10 0.23
CA ASP A 261 -21.28 9.26 1.03
C ASP A 261 -21.42 9.76 2.48
N ASN A 262 -22.32 9.15 3.24
CA ASN A 262 -22.42 9.33 4.69
C ASN A 262 -21.69 8.19 5.43
N TYR A 263 -20.42 8.39 5.77
CA TYR A 263 -19.62 7.36 6.44
C TYR A 263 -20.20 6.85 7.78
N ALA A 264 -21.01 7.66 8.46
CA ALA A 264 -21.67 7.26 9.71
C ALA A 264 -22.85 6.30 9.49
N ASP A 265 -23.45 6.29 8.30
CA ASP A 265 -24.46 5.31 7.91
C ASP A 265 -23.79 4.05 7.38
N THR A 266 -23.63 3.06 8.27
CA THR A 266 -23.01 1.78 7.93
C THR A 266 -23.88 0.89 7.03
N SER A 267 -25.13 1.28 6.77
CA SER A 267 -26.04 0.57 5.87
C SER A 267 -26.04 1.10 4.44
N GLU A 268 -25.43 2.26 4.22
CA GLU A 268 -25.33 2.89 2.90
C GLU A 268 -24.53 2.03 1.92
N LYS A 269 -25.05 1.95 0.69
CA LYS A 269 -24.51 1.18 -0.43
C LYS A 269 -24.54 2.04 -1.69
N ASN A 270 -23.97 1.52 -2.78
CA ASN A 270 -24.08 2.10 -4.12
C ASN A 270 -23.45 3.51 -4.21
N TYR A 271 -22.26 3.65 -3.61
CA TYR A 271 -21.36 4.79 -3.78
C TYR A 271 -20.05 4.29 -4.38
N GLY A 272 -19.20 5.22 -4.83
CA GLY A 272 -17.95 4.89 -5.50
C GLY A 272 -17.95 5.27 -6.97
N ASN A 273 -17.00 4.71 -7.72
CA ASN A 273 -16.93 4.81 -9.17
C ASN A 273 -16.29 3.54 -9.78
N ASN A 274 -16.26 3.47 -11.11
CA ASN A 274 -15.63 2.37 -11.85
C ASN A 274 -14.13 2.60 -12.15
N ASN A 275 -13.48 3.59 -11.53
CA ASN A 275 -12.04 3.80 -11.69
C ASN A 275 -11.25 2.86 -10.77
N VAL A 276 -11.16 1.60 -11.16
CA VAL A 276 -10.51 0.54 -10.38
C VAL A 276 -8.98 0.63 -10.34
N LYS A 277 -8.37 1.47 -11.19
CA LYS A 277 -6.93 1.78 -11.15
C LYS A 277 -6.66 2.85 -10.11
N GLY A 278 -7.47 3.90 -10.08
CA GLY A 278 -7.24 5.05 -9.21
C GLY A 278 -5.93 5.81 -9.54
N PRO A 279 -5.52 6.74 -8.68
CA PRO A 279 -4.31 7.55 -8.87
C PRO A 279 -3.01 6.79 -8.52
N GLU A 280 -3.11 5.76 -7.68
CA GLU A 280 -1.99 4.90 -7.26
C GLU A 280 -2.50 3.45 -7.28
N SER A 281 -1.80 2.56 -7.98
CA SER A 281 -2.19 1.16 -8.17
C SER A 281 -1.03 0.19 -8.04
N THR A 282 0.16 0.65 -7.66
CA THR A 282 1.40 -0.14 -7.75
C THR A 282 1.31 -1.36 -6.83
N HIS A 283 0.83 -1.17 -5.60
CA HIS A 283 0.72 -2.27 -4.63
C HIS A 283 -0.28 -3.34 -5.09
N GLY A 284 -1.50 -2.96 -5.48
CA GLY A 284 -2.50 -3.92 -5.94
C GLY A 284 -2.13 -4.58 -7.27
N THR A 285 -1.46 -3.85 -8.18
CA THR A 285 -0.91 -4.43 -9.43
C THR A 285 0.18 -5.47 -9.14
N HIS A 286 1.06 -5.19 -8.18
CA HIS A 286 2.08 -6.14 -7.75
C HIS A 286 1.45 -7.40 -7.13
N VAL A 287 0.43 -7.25 -6.27
CA VAL A 287 -0.34 -8.38 -5.71
C VAL A 287 -1.03 -9.17 -6.82
N ALA A 288 -1.70 -8.51 -7.77
CA ALA A 288 -2.35 -9.16 -8.91
C ALA A 288 -1.35 -9.91 -9.81
N GLY A 289 -0.15 -9.36 -10.01
CA GLY A 289 0.94 -9.99 -10.73
C GLY A 289 1.41 -11.30 -10.09
N ILE A 290 1.57 -11.32 -8.77
CA ILE A 290 1.87 -12.56 -8.02
C ILE A 290 0.79 -13.61 -8.29
N VAL A 291 -0.49 -13.22 -8.30
CA VAL A 291 -1.58 -14.17 -8.51
C VAL A 291 -1.64 -14.69 -9.94
N SER A 292 -1.55 -13.80 -10.94
CA SER A 292 -1.97 -14.12 -12.31
C SER A 292 -1.21 -13.39 -13.44
N ALA A 293 0.02 -12.93 -13.23
CA ALA A 293 0.87 -12.51 -14.35
C ALA A 293 0.98 -13.64 -15.39
N LEU A 294 0.77 -13.30 -16.67
CA LEU A 294 0.60 -14.28 -17.73
C LEU A 294 1.89 -15.06 -17.97
N ARG A 295 1.81 -16.38 -17.87
CA ARG A 295 3.02 -17.23 -17.88
C ARG A 295 3.64 -17.46 -19.25
N ASP A 296 2.89 -17.19 -20.33
CA ASP A 296 3.17 -17.59 -21.71
C ASP A 296 3.26 -16.41 -22.71
N ASN A 297 3.27 -15.16 -22.22
CA ASN A 297 3.38 -13.97 -23.06
C ASN A 297 4.84 -13.53 -23.36
N GLY A 298 5.83 -14.11 -22.65
CA GLY A 298 7.25 -13.86 -22.86
C GLY A 298 7.78 -12.53 -22.30
N ILE A 299 7.02 -11.85 -21.44
CA ILE A 299 7.42 -10.60 -20.78
C ILE A 299 7.27 -10.73 -19.26
N GLY A 300 7.86 -9.79 -18.52
CA GLY A 300 7.56 -9.61 -17.09
C GLY A 300 7.82 -10.84 -16.21
N ALA A 301 6.87 -11.09 -15.31
CA ALA A 301 6.92 -12.12 -14.29
C ALA A 301 5.97 -13.28 -14.61
N GLN A 302 6.07 -14.37 -13.85
CA GLN A 302 5.11 -15.47 -13.96
C GLN A 302 4.31 -15.58 -12.65
N GLY A 303 2.99 -15.41 -12.74
CA GLY A 303 2.10 -15.56 -11.60
C GLY A 303 2.07 -16.99 -11.07
N ILE A 304 1.59 -17.18 -9.84
CA ILE A 304 1.41 -18.51 -9.23
C ILE A 304 0.48 -19.38 -10.09
N ASN A 305 -0.55 -18.78 -10.68
CA ASN A 305 -1.51 -19.46 -11.53
C ASN A 305 -1.26 -19.22 -13.02
N ASP A 306 -1.92 -20.02 -13.86
CA ASP A 306 -1.98 -19.79 -15.30
C ASP A 306 -3.17 -18.88 -15.68
N SER A 307 -3.39 -18.68 -16.98
CA SER A 307 -4.36 -17.72 -17.54
C SER A 307 -5.84 -17.99 -17.22
N ASN A 308 -6.17 -19.04 -16.46
CA ASN A 308 -7.55 -19.36 -16.07
C ASN A 308 -7.97 -18.68 -14.75
N VAL A 309 -7.10 -17.88 -14.14
CA VAL A 309 -7.48 -17.01 -13.03
C VAL A 309 -7.85 -15.63 -13.56
N LYS A 310 -8.98 -15.09 -13.08
CA LYS A 310 -9.45 -13.74 -13.41
C LYS A 310 -9.35 -12.83 -12.20
N ILE A 311 -8.79 -11.63 -12.38
CA ILE A 311 -8.58 -10.62 -11.36
C ILE A 311 -9.71 -9.61 -11.41
N MET A 312 -10.54 -9.60 -10.36
CA MET A 312 -11.52 -8.54 -10.11
C MET A 312 -10.85 -7.46 -9.26
N SER A 313 -10.74 -6.24 -9.77
CA SER A 313 -10.07 -5.15 -9.06
C SER A 313 -11.07 -4.40 -8.18
N VAL A 314 -10.89 -4.47 -6.86
CA VAL A 314 -11.77 -3.76 -5.90
C VAL A 314 -10.93 -2.78 -5.09
N ARG A 315 -11.11 -1.48 -5.34
CA ARG A 315 -10.29 -0.44 -4.73
C ARG A 315 -10.90 0.03 -3.41
N VAL A 316 -10.13 -0.08 -2.32
CA VAL A 316 -10.54 0.25 -0.94
C VAL A 316 -9.42 0.84 -0.08
N VAL A 317 -8.17 0.80 -0.54
CA VAL A 317 -7.01 1.23 0.25
C VAL A 317 -6.45 2.56 -0.28
N PRO A 318 -6.48 3.65 0.51
CA PRO A 318 -5.76 4.89 0.19
C PRO A 318 -4.33 4.86 0.75
N ASN A 319 -3.54 5.90 0.47
CA ASN A 319 -2.36 6.22 1.28
C ASN A 319 -2.81 6.73 2.66
N GLY A 320 -3.00 5.80 3.59
CA GLY A 320 -3.59 5.97 4.90
C GLY A 320 -4.21 4.65 5.37
N ASP A 321 -5.17 4.70 6.29
CA ASP A 321 -5.91 3.50 6.68
C ASP A 321 -7.23 3.42 5.92
N GLU A 322 -7.56 2.20 5.45
CA GLU A 322 -8.87 1.87 4.89
C GLU A 322 -10.00 2.12 5.90
N ARG A 323 -11.22 2.26 5.40
CA ARG A 323 -12.41 2.53 6.21
C ARG A 323 -13.30 1.28 6.30
N ASP A 324 -13.84 1.00 7.48
CA ASP A 324 -14.56 -0.25 7.76
C ASP A 324 -15.78 -0.43 6.86
N LYS A 325 -16.55 0.65 6.61
CA LYS A 325 -17.71 0.62 5.72
C LYS A 325 -17.32 0.24 4.28
N ASP A 326 -16.22 0.81 3.79
CA ASP A 326 -15.74 0.58 2.42
C ASP A 326 -15.27 -0.86 2.27
N VAL A 327 -14.50 -1.38 3.24
CA VAL A 327 -14.07 -2.79 3.29
C VAL A 327 -15.28 -3.74 3.32
N ALA A 328 -16.27 -3.42 4.16
CA ALA A 328 -17.43 -4.27 4.31
C ALA A 328 -18.32 -4.30 3.05
N ASN A 329 -18.43 -3.19 2.34
CA ASN A 329 -19.13 -3.16 1.04
C ASN A 329 -18.30 -3.83 -0.06
N ALA A 330 -16.98 -3.64 -0.07
CA ALA A 330 -16.06 -4.31 -1.00
C ALA A 330 -16.12 -5.84 -0.92
N ILE A 331 -16.14 -6.39 0.30
CA ILE A 331 -16.28 -7.84 0.52
C ILE A 331 -17.63 -8.36 -0.02
N ARG A 332 -18.72 -7.64 0.25
CA ARG A 332 -20.05 -8.01 -0.25
C ARG A 332 -20.13 -7.92 -1.76
N TYR A 333 -19.62 -6.83 -2.35
CA TYR A 333 -19.52 -6.63 -3.79
C TYR A 333 -18.79 -7.78 -4.47
N ALA A 334 -17.59 -8.14 -4.01
CA ALA A 334 -16.81 -9.21 -4.60
C ALA A 334 -17.57 -10.56 -4.53
N ALA A 335 -18.20 -10.86 -3.39
CA ALA A 335 -18.97 -12.08 -3.21
C ALA A 335 -20.29 -12.10 -4.03
N ASP A 336 -20.89 -10.93 -4.27
CA ASP A 336 -22.09 -10.78 -5.11
C ASP A 336 -21.77 -10.91 -6.60
N ASN A 337 -20.59 -10.45 -7.02
CA ASN A 337 -20.08 -10.51 -8.39
C ASN A 337 -19.27 -11.76 -8.72
N GLY A 338 -19.41 -12.82 -7.90
CA GLY A 338 -18.92 -14.16 -8.24
C GLY A 338 -17.44 -14.42 -7.96
N ALA A 339 -16.79 -13.65 -7.08
CA ALA A 339 -15.45 -13.99 -6.63
C ALA A 339 -15.44 -15.36 -5.92
N ASP A 340 -14.53 -16.26 -6.33
CA ASP A 340 -14.23 -17.49 -5.59
C ASP A 340 -13.32 -17.20 -4.38
N ILE A 341 -12.42 -16.22 -4.54
CA ILE A 341 -11.40 -15.85 -3.56
C ILE A 341 -11.37 -14.34 -3.41
N ILE A 342 -11.29 -13.86 -2.17
CA ILE A 342 -11.05 -12.44 -1.83
C ILE A 342 -9.68 -12.35 -1.17
N ASN A 343 -8.74 -11.66 -1.80
CA ASN A 343 -7.44 -11.34 -1.23
C ASN A 343 -7.42 -9.92 -0.68
N MET A 344 -6.99 -9.76 0.57
CA MET A 344 -6.88 -8.49 1.28
C MET A 344 -5.45 -8.31 1.79
N SER A 345 -4.69 -7.45 1.11
CA SER A 345 -3.28 -7.15 1.44
C SER A 345 -3.12 -5.86 2.24
N PHE A 346 -4.05 -5.60 3.15
CA PHE A 346 -4.07 -4.40 4.00
C PHE A 346 -4.41 -4.75 5.45
N GLY A 347 -4.39 -3.76 6.33
CA GLY A 347 -4.84 -3.91 7.71
C GLY A 347 -4.40 -2.75 8.59
N LYS A 348 -5.16 -2.52 9.67
CA LYS A 348 -4.99 -1.39 10.59
C LYS A 348 -5.17 -1.79 12.05
N SER A 349 -4.66 -0.97 12.96
CA SER A 349 -4.74 -1.21 14.42
C SER A 349 -6.13 -0.96 15.02
N TYR A 350 -7.00 -0.17 14.37
CA TYR A 350 -8.30 0.19 14.91
C TYR A 350 -9.40 -0.09 13.90
N SER A 351 -10.52 -0.66 14.35
CA SER A 351 -11.70 -0.91 13.51
C SER A 351 -12.96 -0.54 14.33
N PRO A 352 -13.35 0.75 14.37
CA PRO A 352 -14.47 1.20 15.20
C PRO A 352 -15.81 0.59 14.79
N GLN A 353 -15.96 0.11 13.55
CA GLN A 353 -17.14 -0.55 13.02
C GLN A 353 -16.87 -2.04 12.72
N LYS A 354 -16.00 -2.69 13.51
CA LYS A 354 -15.62 -4.11 13.33
C LYS A 354 -16.79 -5.06 13.04
N SER A 355 -17.93 -4.88 13.72
CA SER A 355 -19.10 -5.74 13.51
C SER A 355 -19.60 -5.73 12.06
N VAL A 356 -19.51 -4.58 11.37
CA VAL A 356 -19.95 -4.42 9.99
C VAL A 356 -19.06 -5.20 9.03
N VAL A 357 -17.75 -5.26 9.32
CA VAL A 357 -16.76 -6.06 8.59
C VAL A 357 -16.95 -7.54 8.89
N ASP A 358 -17.13 -7.92 10.17
CA ASP A 358 -17.38 -9.32 10.57
C ASP A 358 -18.63 -9.89 9.89
N GLU A 359 -19.69 -9.10 9.78
CA GLU A 359 -20.90 -9.46 9.05
C GLU A 359 -20.64 -9.65 7.54
N ALA A 360 -19.76 -8.84 6.95
CA ALA A 360 -19.39 -8.97 5.54
C ALA A 360 -18.58 -10.26 5.29
N VAL A 361 -17.65 -10.57 6.18
CA VAL A 361 -16.86 -11.81 6.15
C VAL A 361 -17.76 -13.03 6.29
N ALA A 362 -18.69 -13.01 7.26
CA ALA A 362 -19.67 -14.08 7.44
C ALA A 362 -20.57 -14.25 6.19
N TYR A 363 -20.97 -13.13 5.58
CA TYR A 363 -21.74 -13.14 4.33
C TYR A 363 -20.98 -13.79 3.17
N ALA A 364 -19.75 -13.35 2.89
CA ALA A 364 -18.92 -13.94 1.84
C ALA A 364 -18.65 -15.43 2.09
N SER A 365 -18.35 -15.80 3.34
CA SER A 365 -18.17 -17.20 3.73
C SER A 365 -19.44 -18.03 3.52
N SER A 366 -20.63 -17.48 3.80
CA SER A 366 -21.92 -18.15 3.54
C SER A 366 -22.18 -18.42 2.06
N LYS A 367 -21.51 -17.68 1.17
CA LYS A 367 -21.51 -17.88 -0.29
C LYS A 367 -20.43 -18.84 -0.78
N GLY A 368 -19.61 -19.39 0.11
CA GLY A 368 -18.52 -20.29 -0.23
C GLY A 368 -17.25 -19.59 -0.72
N VAL A 369 -17.14 -18.27 -0.53
CA VAL A 369 -15.96 -17.49 -0.92
C VAL A 369 -14.82 -17.71 0.08
N LEU A 370 -13.62 -17.99 -0.41
CA LEU A 370 -12.41 -18.09 0.42
C LEU A 370 -11.82 -16.70 0.66
N LEU A 371 -11.65 -16.31 1.92
CA LEU A 371 -11.02 -15.04 2.29
C LEU A 371 -9.56 -15.27 2.70
N ILE A 372 -8.65 -14.53 2.09
CA ILE A 372 -7.21 -14.53 2.38
C ILE A 372 -6.82 -13.13 2.83
N HIS A 373 -6.22 -13.02 4.00
CA HIS A 373 -5.83 -11.73 4.59
C HIS A 373 -4.38 -11.78 5.06
N ALA A 374 -3.62 -10.71 4.82
CA ALA A 374 -2.24 -10.60 5.30
C ALA A 374 -2.17 -10.62 6.84
N ALA A 375 -1.16 -11.28 7.41
CA ALA A 375 -1.00 -11.35 8.87
C ALA A 375 -0.54 -10.02 9.50
N GLY A 376 -0.07 -9.07 8.69
CA GLY A 376 0.51 -7.80 9.11
C GLY A 376 2.04 -7.83 9.24
N ASN A 377 2.65 -6.64 9.20
CA ASN A 377 4.10 -6.47 9.09
C ASN A 377 4.78 -6.02 10.40
N SER A 378 3.99 -5.85 11.47
CA SER A 378 4.44 -5.23 12.74
C SER A 378 5.32 -6.14 13.61
N SER A 379 5.60 -7.38 13.19
CA SER A 379 6.31 -8.40 13.99
C SER A 379 5.72 -8.64 15.38
N LYS A 380 4.44 -8.29 15.58
CA LYS A 380 3.72 -8.45 16.85
C LYS A 380 3.09 -9.85 16.90
N ASN A 381 3.15 -10.48 18.07
CA ASN A 381 2.34 -11.65 18.35
C ASN A 381 0.92 -11.19 18.75
N ILE A 382 -0.03 -11.40 17.84
CA ILE A 382 -1.43 -10.99 17.98
C ILE A 382 -2.28 -11.93 18.86
N ASP A 383 -1.74 -13.08 19.28
CA ASP A 383 -2.41 -13.95 20.26
C ASP A 383 -2.41 -13.33 21.67
N ASN A 384 -1.47 -12.41 21.93
CA ASN A 384 -1.20 -11.87 23.28
C ASN A 384 -1.26 -10.34 23.35
N LYS A 385 -1.42 -9.64 22.23
CA LYS A 385 -1.45 -8.18 22.15
C LYS A 385 -2.46 -7.75 21.10
N ASP A 386 -3.21 -6.70 21.41
CA ASP A 386 -4.02 -6.00 20.40
C ASP A 386 -3.09 -5.40 19.32
N ASN A 387 -3.58 -5.38 18.08
CA ASN A 387 -2.82 -4.99 16.89
C ASN A 387 -2.38 -3.53 16.89
#